data_AF-A0A9D5DAE0-F1
#
_entry.id   AF-A0A9D5DAE0-F1
#
_cell.length_a   1.000
_cell.length_b   1.000
_cell.length_c   1.000
_cell.angle_alpha   90.00
_cell.angle_beta   90.00
_cell.angle_gamma   90.00
#
_symmetry.space_group_name_H-M   'P 1'
#
loop_
_entity.id
_entity.type
_entity.pdbx_description
1 polymer ?
#
loop_
_entity_poly.entity_id
_entity_poly.type
_entity_poly.pdbx_seq_one_letter_code
_entity_poly.pdbx_strand_id
1 'polypeptide(L)'
;MEHDTQIPQRVNMRANQDTPSSPCAGFTRCTSDHGWETPKRGECRIPEVIPCPPPPKKKSPAAAFGKRRDPPKNGYFHPPDLEALFALAPRQREACA
;
A
#
# COMPACT_ATOMS: atom_id res chain seq x y z
N MET A 1 -63.22 34.58 -21.52
CA MET A 1 -61.75 34.49 -21.48
C MET A 1 -61.41 35.09 -20.14
N GLU A 2 -61.14 34.28 -19.13
CA GLU A 2 -59.88 33.57 -18.90
C GLU A 2 -60.24 32.22 -18.25
N HIS A 3 -60.18 31.11 -18.99
CA HIS A 3 -59.09 30.12 -18.97
C HIS A 3 -58.78 29.52 -17.59
N ASP A 4 -59.43 28.38 -17.39
CA ASP A 4 -59.10 27.29 -16.49
C ASP A 4 -57.59 27.01 -16.42
N THR A 5 -57.04 26.85 -15.22
CA THR A 5 -55.77 26.16 -15.04
C THR A 5 -55.85 25.29 -13.79
N GLN A 6 -56.45 24.12 -13.97
CA GLN A 6 -56.32 22.94 -13.13
C GLN A 6 -54.87 22.74 -12.64
N ILE A 7 -54.62 22.94 -11.34
CA ILE A 7 -53.34 22.60 -10.71
C ILE A 7 -53.30 21.06 -10.52
N PRO A 8 -52.30 20.33 -11.06
CA PRO A 8 -52.22 18.89 -10.81
C PRO A 8 -51.83 18.61 -9.36
N GLN A 9 -52.53 17.65 -8.75
CA GLN A 9 -52.22 17.18 -7.41
C GLN A 9 -50.83 16.51 -7.39
N ARG A 10 -49.98 16.99 -6.48
CA ARG A 10 -48.64 16.45 -6.24
C ARG A 10 -48.78 15.03 -5.69
N VAL A 11 -48.38 14.04 -6.48
CA VAL A 11 -48.33 12.64 -6.06
C VAL A 11 -47.27 12.49 -4.96
N ASN A 12 -47.68 12.02 -3.79
CA ASN A 12 -46.81 11.78 -2.64
C ASN A 12 -45.91 10.56 -2.91
N MET A 13 -44.61 10.80 -3.11
CA MET A 13 -43.60 9.73 -3.09
C MET A 13 -43.43 9.25 -1.64
N ARG A 14 -43.95 8.05 -1.33
CA ARG A 14 -43.67 7.37 -0.05
C ARG A 14 -42.17 7.12 0.07
N ALA A 15 -41.56 7.55 1.18
CA ALA A 15 -40.20 7.17 1.53
C ALA A 15 -40.18 5.66 1.79
N ASN A 16 -39.66 4.90 0.83
CA ASN A 16 -39.40 3.48 1.02
C ASN A 16 -38.19 3.34 1.94
N GLN A 17 -38.43 3.04 3.20
CA GLN A 17 -37.40 2.68 4.18
C GLN A 17 -37.08 1.20 4.00
N ASP A 18 -36.31 0.87 2.96
CA ASP A 18 -35.64 -0.42 2.88
C ASP A 18 -34.17 -0.21 3.28
N THR A 19 -33.93 -0.62 4.52
CA THR A 19 -32.64 -0.84 5.17
C THR A 19 -31.58 -1.43 4.23
N PRO A 20 -30.38 -0.83 4.08
CA PRO A 20 -29.24 -1.60 3.63
C PRO A 20 -28.83 -2.55 4.76
N SER A 21 -29.09 -3.83 4.51
CA SER A 21 -28.45 -4.95 5.16
C SER A 21 -26.94 -4.73 5.24
N SER A 22 -26.43 -4.66 6.48
CA SER A 22 -25.14 -5.25 6.83
C SER A 22 -25.06 -6.64 6.18
N PRO A 23 -23.95 -7.05 5.52
CA PRO A 23 -22.62 -6.98 6.11
C PRO A 23 -21.49 -6.72 5.11
N CYS A 24 -20.42 -6.04 5.54
CA CYS A 24 -19.09 -6.33 5.04
C CYS A 24 -18.08 -6.00 6.14
N ALA A 25 -17.49 -7.05 6.70
CA ALA A 25 -16.34 -6.95 7.58
C ALA A 25 -15.25 -6.09 6.93
N GLY A 26 -15.00 -4.91 7.51
CA GLY A 26 -13.69 -4.48 7.98
C GLY A 26 -12.46 -4.53 7.07
N PHE A 27 -12.58 -4.68 5.75
CA PHE A 27 -11.45 -4.49 4.84
C PHE A 27 -11.91 -3.88 3.51
N THR A 28 -12.22 -2.58 3.54
CA THR A 28 -12.32 -1.78 2.32
C THR A 28 -10.96 -1.84 1.62
N ARG A 29 -10.88 -2.64 0.54
CA ARG A 29 -9.76 -2.57 -0.41
C ARG A 29 -9.72 -1.14 -0.95
N CYS A 30 -8.59 -0.47 -0.74
CA CYS A 30 -8.35 0.89 -1.22
C CYS A 30 -8.56 0.91 -2.74
N THR A 31 -9.68 1.47 -3.19
CA THR A 31 -9.92 1.75 -4.61
C THR A 31 -8.83 2.71 -5.05
N SER A 32 -8.02 2.25 -6.00
CA SER A 32 -6.81 2.91 -6.46
C SER A 32 -7.17 4.21 -7.17
N ASP A 33 -7.31 5.29 -6.41
CA ASP A 33 -7.05 6.67 -6.86
C ASP A 33 -6.74 7.62 -5.68
N HIS A 34 -7.05 7.23 -4.43
CA HIS A 34 -6.70 8.00 -3.22
C HIS A 34 -6.05 7.15 -2.10
N GLY A 35 -5.45 6.01 -2.46
CA GLY A 35 -4.92 5.03 -1.49
C GLY A 35 -3.51 5.27 -0.95
N TRP A 36 -2.85 6.37 -1.33
CA TRP A 36 -1.43 6.61 -1.02
C TRP A 36 -1.21 7.83 -0.13
N GLU A 37 -2.28 8.47 0.36
CA GLU A 37 -2.18 9.63 1.24
C GLU A 37 -2.18 9.20 2.71
N THR A 38 -1.31 9.83 3.51
CA THR A 38 -1.30 9.65 4.96
C THR A 38 -2.68 9.97 5.55
N PRO A 39 -3.29 9.06 6.33
CA PRO A 39 -4.57 9.32 6.98
C PRO A 39 -4.55 10.61 7.81
N LYS A 40 -5.46 11.54 7.49
CA LYS A 40 -5.59 12.86 8.16
C LYS A 40 -6.43 12.82 9.44
N ARG A 41 -7.08 11.68 9.74
CA ARG A 41 -7.91 11.51 10.94
C ARG A 41 -7.06 11.59 12.20
N GLY A 42 -7.57 12.22 13.25
CA GLY A 42 -6.85 12.42 14.51
C GLY A 42 -6.41 11.11 15.16
N GLU A 43 -7.22 10.04 15.07
CA GLU A 43 -6.85 8.72 15.63
C GLU A 43 -5.67 8.05 14.90
N CYS A 44 -5.43 8.41 13.63
CA CYS A 44 -4.37 7.83 12.80
C CYS A 44 -3.21 8.80 12.56
N ARG A 45 -3.26 10.02 13.10
CA ARG A 45 -2.26 11.06 12.86
C ARG A 45 -1.01 10.73 13.67
N ILE A 46 0.15 10.76 13.02
CA ILE A 46 1.44 10.65 13.71
C ILE A 46 1.55 11.83 14.69
N PRO A 47 1.88 11.59 15.98
CA PRO A 47 2.09 12.67 16.94
C PRO A 47 3.09 13.69 16.40
N GLU A 48 2.75 14.99 16.52
CA GLU A 48 3.48 16.06 15.83
C GLU A 48 4.95 16.20 16.28
N VAL A 49 5.29 15.76 17.49
CA VAL A 49 6.64 15.89 18.03
C VAL A 49 6.94 14.73 19.00
N ILE A 50 7.63 13.71 18.49
CA ILE A 50 8.43 12.84 19.36
C ILE A 50 9.83 13.45 19.37
N PRO A 51 10.38 13.85 20.54
CA PRO A 51 11.76 14.34 20.58
C PRO A 51 12.69 13.26 20.04
N CYS A 52 13.47 13.60 19.01
CA CYS A 52 14.45 12.67 18.48
C CYS A 52 15.39 12.24 19.61
N PRO A 53 15.71 10.93 19.72
CA PRO A 53 16.71 10.51 20.67
C PRO A 53 18.02 11.27 20.40
N PRO A 54 18.82 11.54 21.44
CA PRO A 54 20.10 12.23 21.26
C PRO A 54 20.96 11.46 20.25
N PRO A 55 21.75 12.18 19.42
CA PRO A 55 22.55 11.54 18.38
C PRO A 55 23.50 10.50 18.99
N PRO A 56 23.65 9.32 18.36
CA PRO A 56 24.59 8.32 18.82
C PRO A 56 26.00 8.91 18.81
N LYS A 57 26.72 8.74 19.93
CA LYS A 57 28.09 9.23 20.07
C LYS A 57 28.99 8.55 19.04
N LYS A 58 29.75 9.34 18.26
CA LYS A 58 30.74 8.81 17.32
C LYS A 58 31.80 8.04 18.12
N LYS A 59 31.82 6.72 17.96
CA LYS A 59 32.89 5.86 18.46
C LYS A 59 34.22 6.24 17.81
N SER A 60 35.30 6.23 18.58
CA SER A 60 36.64 6.48 18.06
C SER A 60 36.97 5.48 16.94
N PRO A 61 37.85 5.81 15.98
CA PRO A 61 38.27 4.87 14.94
C PRO A 61 38.78 3.55 15.53
N ALA A 62 39.42 3.57 16.69
CA ALA A 62 39.86 2.35 17.38
C ALA A 62 38.70 1.41 17.77
N ALA A 63 37.56 1.95 18.20
CA ALA A 63 36.36 1.17 18.58
C ALA A 63 35.45 0.84 17.39
N ALA A 64 35.47 1.63 16.31
CA ALA A 64 34.72 1.35 15.09
C ALA A 64 35.34 0.26 14.22
N PHE A 65 36.67 0.06 14.34
CA PHE A 65 37.45 -0.91 13.58
C PHE A 65 37.88 -2.11 14.43
N GLY A 66 37.27 -2.28 15.62
CA GLY A 66 37.51 -3.43 16.48
C GLY A 66 37.41 -4.72 15.67
N LYS A 67 38.58 -5.31 15.38
CA LYS A 67 38.77 -6.48 14.51
C LYS A 67 37.99 -6.36 13.20
N ARG A 68 38.43 -5.48 12.28
CA ARG A 68 38.04 -5.58 10.86
C ARG A 68 38.28 -7.01 10.41
N ARG A 69 37.21 -7.79 10.32
CA ARG A 69 37.25 -9.13 9.74
C ARG A 69 37.50 -8.94 8.26
N ASP A 70 38.53 -9.59 7.74
CA ASP A 70 38.77 -9.60 6.30
C ASP A 70 37.49 -10.05 5.57
N PRO A 71 37.17 -9.45 4.41
CA PRO A 71 36.09 -9.95 3.57
C PRO A 71 36.21 -11.47 3.39
N PRO A 72 35.09 -12.22 3.36
CA PRO A 72 35.11 -13.63 3.03
C PRO A 72 35.90 -13.85 1.74
N LYS A 73 36.87 -14.76 1.79
CA LYS A 73 37.78 -15.07 0.68
C LYS A 73 37.05 -15.41 -0.62
N ASN A 74 35.80 -15.85 -0.51
CA ASN A 74 35.00 -16.39 -1.61
C ASN A 74 33.91 -15.41 -2.06
N GLY A 75 33.96 -14.16 -1.59
CA GLY A 75 32.87 -13.20 -1.74
C GLY A 75 31.71 -13.49 -0.78
N TYR A 76 30.80 -12.51 -0.65
CA TYR A 76 29.58 -12.65 0.17
C TYR A 76 28.43 -13.31 -0.59
N PHE A 77 28.47 -13.19 -1.92
CA PHE A 77 27.44 -13.71 -2.80
C PHE A 77 28.03 -14.85 -3.61
N HIS A 78 27.41 -16.01 -3.48
CA HIS A 78 27.65 -17.18 -4.31
C HIS A 78 26.48 -17.27 -5.30
N PRO A 79 26.58 -16.68 -6.49
CA PRO A 79 25.52 -16.81 -7.48
C PRO A 79 25.31 -18.30 -7.80
N PRO A 80 24.05 -18.75 -7.91
CA PRO A 80 23.78 -20.05 -8.48
C PRO A 80 24.33 -20.13 -9.90
N ASP A 81 24.72 -21.32 -10.33
CA ASP A 81 25.10 -21.55 -11.72
C ASP A 81 23.91 -21.25 -12.63
N LEU A 82 24.04 -20.23 -13.46
CA LEU A 82 22.98 -19.78 -14.36
C LEU A 82 22.65 -20.86 -15.38
N GLU A 83 23.63 -21.63 -15.84
CA GLU A 83 23.40 -22.70 -16.82
C GLU A 83 22.55 -23.82 -16.22
N ALA A 84 22.74 -24.15 -14.93
CA ALA A 84 21.88 -25.08 -14.22
C ALA A 84 20.43 -24.57 -14.09
N LEU A 85 20.24 -23.25 -13.91
CA LEU A 85 18.90 -22.65 -13.84
C LEU A 85 18.17 -22.73 -15.20
N PHE A 86 18.87 -22.49 -16.30
CA PHE A 86 18.29 -22.52 -17.65
C PHE A 86 18.20 -23.92 -18.26
N ALA A 87 19.01 -24.88 -17.80
CA ALA A 87 18.95 -26.28 -18.25
C ALA A 87 17.72 -27.03 -17.70
N LEU A 88 17.20 -26.62 -16.55
CA LEU A 88 16.00 -27.20 -15.93
C LEU A 88 14.69 -26.62 -16.49
N ALA A 89 14.76 -25.47 -17.15
CA ALA A 89 13.61 -24.86 -17.79
C ALA A 89 13.38 -25.48 -19.18
N PRO A 90 12.18 -25.99 -19.51
CA PRO A 90 11.86 -26.35 -20.87
C PRO A 90 12.04 -25.12 -21.76
N ARG A 91 12.81 -25.25 -22.85
CA ARG A 91 12.98 -24.15 -23.82
C ARG A 91 11.63 -23.87 -24.46
N GLN A 92 10.89 -22.89 -23.95
CA GLN A 92 9.73 -22.35 -24.64
C GLN A 92 10.25 -21.64 -25.88
N ARG A 93 10.34 -22.38 -26.99
CA ARG A 93 10.46 -21.80 -28.32
C ARG A 93 9.10 -21.19 -28.65
N GLU A 94 8.88 -19.96 -28.23
CA GLU A 94 7.92 -19.08 -28.90
C GLU A 94 8.56 -18.76 -30.26
N ALA A 95 8.16 -19.51 -31.30
CA ALA A 95 8.41 -19.12 -32.67
C ALA A 95 7.38 -18.02 -33.01
N CYS A 96 7.82 -16.77 -33.08
CA CYS A 96 6.99 -15.71 -33.64
C CYS A 96 6.85 -15.91 -35.16
N ALA A 97 5.61 -15.80 -35.64
CA ALA A 97 5.26 -15.65 -37.05
C ALA A 97 5.46 -14.21 -37.52
#